data_AF-A0A6I9XY33-F1
#
_entry.id   AF-A0A6I9XY33-F1
#
_cell.length_a   1.000
_cell.length_b   1.000
_cell.length_c   1.000
_cell.angle_alpha   90.00
_cell.angle_beta   90.00
_cell.angle_gamma   90.00
#
_symmetry.space_group_name_H-M   'P 1'
#
loop_
_entity.id
_entity.type
_entity.pdbx_description
1 polymer ?
#
loop_
_entity_poly.entity_id
_entity_poly.type
_entity_poly.pdbx_seq_one_letter_code
_entity_poly.pdbx_strand_id
1 'polypeptide(L)'
;MLPFGRGLHRLAVPAVIGSRLQRARSSGASAGEPGASKYDVIVIGGGHAGVEAAAAAARVGARTLLITQKIDSIEDGTKIHSGSVILTTGTFLRGMVLIGLETHPAGRMGDQPSVGLAQTLEKIGFTMGRLKTGTPPRLLRDSIDFTHLQKQEADNPPVPFSFLSEAVWIKPEDQLPCYLTHTNPEVEEIIQGNLHLSNHIKETVKGPRYCPSLESKVLRFPNRQHQVWLEPEGLDSDVMYPQGMSLTLPCEIQEKIISLIRGLE
;
A
#
# COMPACT_ATOMS: atom_id res chain seq x y z
N MET A 1 -28.10 -19.62 -16.10
CA MET A 1 -26.72 -19.78 -16.60
C MET A 1 -26.24 -18.39 -17.03
N LEU A 2 -25.70 -17.63 -16.08
CA LEU A 2 -25.23 -16.24 -16.27
C LEU A 2 -23.73 -16.29 -16.57
N PRO A 3 -23.21 -15.53 -17.55
CA PRO A 3 -21.81 -15.55 -17.88
C PRO A 3 -21.00 -14.88 -16.76
N PHE A 4 -20.16 -15.68 -16.10
CA PHE A 4 -19.06 -15.23 -15.27
C PHE A 4 -17.99 -14.59 -16.16
N GLY A 5 -17.48 -13.42 -15.75
CA GLY A 5 -16.25 -12.85 -16.28
C GLY A 5 -16.46 -11.51 -16.97
N ARG A 6 -16.26 -10.41 -16.23
CA ARG A 6 -15.84 -9.07 -16.73
C ARG A 6 -15.72 -8.00 -15.63
N GLY A 7 -16.17 -8.27 -14.39
CA GLY A 7 -16.27 -7.22 -13.36
C GLY A 7 -15.14 -7.06 -12.34
N LEU A 8 -14.04 -7.83 -12.39
CA LEU A 8 -13.10 -7.93 -11.23
C LEU A 8 -11.85 -7.03 -11.27
N HIS A 9 -11.61 -6.26 -12.33
CA HIS A 9 -10.43 -5.38 -12.43
C HIS A 9 -10.84 -3.91 -12.40
N ARG A 10 -11.40 -3.45 -11.27
CA ARG A 10 -11.65 -2.02 -11.02
C ARG A 10 -10.63 -1.51 -10.00
N LEU A 11 -9.50 -1.01 -10.49
CA LEU A 11 -8.58 -0.20 -9.69
C LEU A 11 -9.25 1.15 -9.41
N ALA A 12 -9.52 1.42 -8.14
CA ALA A 12 -10.02 2.71 -7.69
C ALA A 12 -8.86 3.71 -7.70
N VAL A 13 -8.90 4.70 -8.60
CA VAL A 13 -8.05 5.88 -8.53
C VAL A 13 -8.75 6.91 -7.64
N PRO A 14 -8.20 7.30 -6.47
CA PRO A 14 -8.80 8.37 -5.68
C PRO A 14 -8.62 9.71 -6.40
N ALA A 15 -9.70 10.49 -6.47
CA ALA A 15 -9.63 11.88 -6.91
C ALA A 15 -8.83 12.70 -5.89
N VAL A 16 -7.64 13.18 -6.28
CA VAL A 16 -6.87 14.15 -5.49
C VAL A 16 -7.56 15.50 -5.60
N ILE A 17 -8.40 15.82 -4.60
CA ILE A 17 -8.96 17.16 -4.45
C ILE A 17 -8.01 17.95 -3.54
N GLY A 18 -7.31 18.92 -4.15
CA GLY A 18 -6.46 19.86 -3.43
C GLY A 18 -7.26 20.68 -2.43
N SER A 19 -7.13 20.37 -1.15
CA SER A 19 -7.50 21.28 -0.07
C SER A 19 -6.24 21.98 0.43
N ARG A 20 -6.32 23.30 0.58
CA ARG A 20 -5.22 24.15 1.03
C ARG A 20 -4.95 23.87 2.52
N LEU A 21 -4.12 22.87 2.81
CA LEU A 21 -3.59 22.59 4.14
C LEU A 21 -2.67 23.73 4.57
N GLN A 22 -3.16 24.60 5.45
CA GLN A 22 -2.30 25.58 6.12
C GLN A 22 -1.39 24.84 7.10
N ARG A 23 -0.09 24.96 6.86
CA ARG A 23 0.97 24.46 7.76
C ARG A 23 0.94 25.31 9.03
N ALA A 24 0.48 24.76 10.14
CA ALA A 24 0.53 25.46 11.43
C ALA A 24 2.00 25.65 11.82
N ARG A 25 2.50 26.89 11.69
CA ARG A 25 3.69 27.32 12.43
C ARG A 25 3.26 27.64 13.86
N SER A 26 4.12 27.32 14.82
CA SER A 26 3.99 27.67 16.23
C SER A 26 3.89 29.18 16.40
N SER A 27 2.67 29.73 16.40
CA SER A 27 2.41 31.07 16.88
C SER A 27 1.99 31.00 18.35
N GLY A 28 2.63 31.87 19.15
CA GLY A 28 2.57 31.91 20.60
C GLY A 28 1.15 31.93 21.16
N ALA A 29 1.02 31.28 22.32
CA ALA A 29 -0.22 31.12 23.05
C ALA A 29 -0.85 32.47 23.46
N SER A 30 -2.12 32.66 23.12
CA SER A 30 -3.02 33.47 23.94
C SER A 30 -3.84 32.55 24.83
N ALA A 31 -3.94 32.93 26.11
CA ALA A 31 -4.62 32.18 27.15
C ALA A 31 -6.13 32.11 26.88
N GLY A 32 -6.62 30.93 26.51
CA GLY A 32 -8.03 30.57 26.46
C GLY A 32 -8.38 29.59 27.59
N GLU A 33 -9.65 29.62 28.02
CA GLU A 33 -10.19 28.96 29.22
C GLU A 33 -9.76 27.51 29.46
N PRO A 34 -9.54 27.11 30.74
CA PRO A 34 -9.15 25.75 31.11
C PRO A 34 -10.35 24.81 31.04
N GLY A 35 -10.66 24.28 29.85
CA GLY A 35 -11.68 23.23 29.71
C GLY A 35 -12.05 22.83 28.29
N ALA A 36 -11.86 23.71 27.30
CA ALA A 36 -12.20 23.40 25.91
C ALA A 36 -10.97 22.84 25.16
N SER A 37 -11.05 21.61 24.65
CA SER A 37 -10.02 21.10 23.74
C SER A 37 -9.93 22.00 22.51
N LYS A 38 -8.71 22.33 22.08
CA LYS A 38 -8.46 23.15 20.88
C LYS A 38 -8.99 22.47 19.61
N TYR A 39 -9.03 21.14 19.62
CA TYR A 39 -9.48 20.30 18.52
C TYR A 39 -10.63 19.40 18.99
N ASP A 40 -11.55 19.12 18.09
CA ASP A 40 -12.66 18.18 18.32
C ASP A 40 -12.25 16.76 17.90
N VAL A 41 -11.44 16.66 16.83
CA VAL A 41 -10.93 15.39 16.28
C VAL A 41 -9.43 15.52 15.99
N ILE A 42 -8.64 14.56 16.45
CA ILE A 42 -7.25 14.37 16.04
C ILE A 42 -7.16 13.09 15.22
N VAL A 43 -6.55 13.15 14.03
CA VAL A 43 -6.25 12.00 13.19
C VAL A 43 -4.75 11.74 13.21
N ILE A 44 -4.34 10.53 13.56
CA ILE A 44 -2.94 10.10 13.60
C ILE A 44 -2.68 9.14 12.44
N GLY A 45 -1.75 9.51 11.56
CA GLY A 45 -1.42 8.80 10.33
C GLY A 45 -1.88 9.58 9.10
N GLY A 46 -0.95 9.96 8.23
CA GLY A 46 -1.22 10.72 7.00
C GLY A 46 -1.33 9.87 5.74
N GLY A 47 -1.64 8.57 5.87
CA GLY A 47 -1.93 7.72 4.71
C GLY A 47 -3.30 8.03 4.11
N HIS A 48 -3.68 7.33 3.02
CA HIS A 48 -4.98 7.51 2.34
C HIS A 48 -6.16 7.59 3.32
N ALA A 49 -6.34 6.58 4.18
CA ALA A 49 -7.42 6.54 5.16
C ALA A 49 -7.38 7.71 6.16
N GLY A 50 -6.19 8.17 6.54
CA GLY A 50 -6.04 9.26 7.50
C GLY A 50 -6.37 10.63 6.91
N VAL A 51 -5.94 10.87 5.66
CA VAL A 51 -6.31 12.08 4.91
C VAL A 51 -7.81 12.12 4.66
N GLU A 52 -8.42 11.00 4.30
CA GLU A 52 -9.88 10.90 4.11
C GLU A 52 -10.64 11.12 5.42
N ALA A 53 -10.22 10.50 6.52
CA ALA A 53 -10.84 10.70 7.83
C ALA A 53 -10.75 12.16 8.29
N ALA A 54 -9.58 12.79 8.12
CA ALA A 54 -9.40 14.19 8.47
C ALA A 54 -10.25 15.12 7.59
N ALA A 55 -10.33 14.85 6.28
CA ALA A 55 -11.16 15.61 5.36
C ALA A 55 -12.66 15.45 5.69
N ALA A 56 -13.10 14.24 6.03
CA ALA A 56 -14.48 13.98 6.43
C ALA A 56 -14.85 14.73 7.73
N ALA A 57 -14.00 14.66 8.75
CA ALA A 57 -14.20 15.38 10.01
C ALA A 57 -14.26 16.90 9.80
N ALA A 58 -13.37 17.45 8.98
CA ALA A 58 -13.38 18.88 8.66
C ALA A 58 -14.65 19.31 7.89
N ARG A 59 -15.14 18.48 6.94
CA ARG A 59 -16.35 18.78 6.16
C ARG A 59 -17.63 18.85 6.99
N VAL A 60 -17.68 18.17 8.14
CA VAL A 60 -18.81 18.25 9.07
C VAL A 60 -18.65 19.36 10.12
N GLY A 61 -17.61 20.20 9.99
CA GLY A 61 -17.39 21.37 10.84
C GLY A 61 -16.52 21.12 12.09
N ALA A 62 -15.93 19.93 12.25
CA ALA A 62 -15.08 19.64 13.39
C ALA A 62 -13.70 20.34 13.28
N ARG A 63 -13.22 20.96 14.36
CA ARG A 63 -11.85 21.46 14.46
C ARG A 63 -10.89 20.29 14.44
N THR A 64 -10.33 20.01 13.27
CA THR A 64 -9.59 18.79 13.00
C THR A 64 -8.08 19.04 12.94
N LEU A 65 -7.30 18.17 13.57
CA LEU A 65 -5.84 18.14 13.45
C LEU A 65 -5.40 16.81 12.82
N LEU A 66 -4.66 16.88 11.71
CA LEU A 66 -3.99 15.71 11.12
C LEU A 66 -2.53 15.68 11.53
N ILE A 67 -2.11 14.56 12.10
CA ILE A 67 -0.76 14.32 12.59
C ILE A 67 -0.12 13.20 11.76
N THR A 68 1.05 13.48 11.17
CA THR A 68 1.84 12.48 10.45
C THR A 68 2.92 11.90 11.35
N GLN A 69 3.34 10.65 11.13
CA GLN A 69 4.32 9.96 11.98
C GLN A 69 5.79 10.35 11.70
N LYS A 70 6.06 11.59 11.26
CA LYS A 70 7.44 12.09 11.21
C LYS A 70 7.88 12.46 12.62
N ILE A 71 8.86 11.73 13.14
CA ILE A 71 9.40 11.88 14.50
C ILE A 71 9.73 13.34 14.81
N ASP A 72 10.34 14.06 13.86
CA ASP A 72 10.71 15.47 13.96
C ASP A 72 9.54 16.44 14.28
N SER A 73 8.29 15.99 14.14
CA SER A 73 7.11 16.84 14.30
C SER A 73 6.41 16.78 15.67
N ILE A 74 6.78 15.86 16.58
CA ILE A 74 6.00 15.61 17.82
C ILE A 74 6.87 15.22 19.04
N GLU A 75 8.20 15.15 18.92
CA GLU A 75 9.05 14.65 20.01
C GLU A 75 9.32 15.68 21.13
N ASP A 76 8.76 16.89 21.06
CA ASP A 76 9.01 17.97 22.04
C ASP A 76 8.23 17.82 23.36
N GLY A 77 7.44 16.76 23.51
CA GLY A 77 6.63 16.48 24.71
C GLY A 77 5.33 17.28 24.79
N THR A 78 4.95 18.00 23.73
CA THR A 78 3.69 18.76 23.68
C THR A 78 2.49 17.84 23.87
N LYS A 79 1.59 18.24 24.77
CA LYS A 79 0.31 17.56 24.98
C LYS A 79 -0.79 18.27 24.20
N ILE A 80 -1.48 17.53 23.34
CA ILE A 80 -2.62 18.02 22.57
C ILE A 80 -3.86 17.25 23.00
N HIS A 81 -4.92 17.97 23.35
CA HIS A 81 -6.18 17.40 23.79
C HIS A 81 -7.24 17.47 22.69
N SER A 82 -8.13 16.48 22.66
CA SER A 82 -9.24 16.38 21.72
C SER A 82 -10.40 15.60 22.31
N GLY A 83 -11.62 15.83 21.81
CA GLY A 83 -12.80 15.03 22.17
C GLY A 83 -12.78 13.63 21.54
N SER A 84 -12.05 13.44 20.44
CA SER A 84 -11.88 12.15 19.78
C SER A 84 -10.53 12.00 19.07
N VAL A 85 -10.05 10.77 18.97
CA VAL A 85 -8.79 10.42 18.28
C VAL A 85 -9.04 9.26 17.29
N ILE A 86 -8.60 9.42 16.05
CA ILE A 86 -8.67 8.41 15.00
C ILE A 86 -7.24 7.94 14.68
N LEU A 87 -7.00 6.63 14.76
CA LEU A 87 -5.70 6.02 14.46
C LEU A 87 -5.74 5.35 13.08
N THR A 88 -4.86 5.78 12.17
CA THR A 88 -4.71 5.26 10.80
C THR A 88 -3.24 4.98 10.48
N THR A 89 -2.57 4.27 11.38
CA THR A 89 -1.11 4.06 11.36
C THR A 89 -0.62 3.20 10.20
N GLY A 90 -1.51 2.49 9.50
CA GLY A 90 -1.14 1.56 8.43
C GLY A 90 -0.11 0.54 8.89
N THR A 91 0.89 0.28 8.04
CA THR A 91 1.98 -0.69 8.28
C THR A 91 3.07 -0.19 9.23
N PHE A 92 2.95 1.02 9.80
CA PHE A 92 4.01 1.64 10.60
C PHE A 92 4.11 1.10 12.02
N LEU A 93 3.01 0.64 12.61
CA LEU A 93 2.98 0.21 14.01
C LEU A 93 3.88 -1.01 14.24
N ARG A 94 5.06 -0.81 14.85
CA ARG A 94 6.15 -1.82 14.95
C ARG A 94 6.44 -2.52 13.60
N GLY A 95 6.35 -1.77 12.51
CA GLY A 95 6.58 -2.25 11.16
C GLY A 95 7.98 -2.84 11.00
N MET A 96 8.07 -3.91 10.21
CA MET A 96 9.35 -4.51 9.80
C MET A 96 9.25 -4.86 8.31
N VAL A 97 10.32 -4.57 7.58
CA VAL A 97 10.51 -5.00 6.19
C VAL A 97 11.39 -6.25 6.20
N LEU A 98 10.99 -7.27 5.44
CA LEU A 98 11.71 -8.53 5.30
C LEU A 98 12.12 -8.70 3.83
N ILE A 99 13.41 -8.89 3.59
CA ILE A 99 13.97 -9.23 2.27
C ILE A 99 14.97 -10.36 2.48
N GLY A 100 14.67 -11.52 1.90
CA GLY A 100 15.36 -12.77 2.14
C GLY A 100 15.36 -13.14 3.62
N LEU A 101 16.57 -13.22 4.17
CA LEU A 101 16.83 -13.48 5.58
C LEU A 101 17.01 -12.20 6.40
N GLU A 102 17.09 -11.05 5.74
CA GLU A 102 17.28 -9.77 6.40
C GLU A 102 15.95 -9.21 6.90
N THR A 103 16.01 -8.50 8.03
CA THR A 103 14.84 -7.86 8.64
C THR A 103 15.22 -6.48 9.13
N HIS A 104 14.51 -5.46 8.65
CA HIS A 104 14.80 -4.05 8.90
C HIS A 104 13.59 -3.37 9.56
N PRO A 105 13.74 -2.67 10.69
CA PRO A 105 12.65 -1.89 11.30
C PRO A 105 12.21 -0.78 10.35
N ALA A 106 10.97 -0.87 9.86
CA ALA A 106 10.46 0.08 8.87
C ALA A 106 8.94 -0.02 8.75
N GLY A 107 8.26 1.12 8.66
CA GLY A 107 6.82 1.15 8.36
C GLY A 107 6.55 0.92 6.86
N ARG A 108 7.39 1.51 6.03
CA ARG A 108 7.49 1.34 4.58
C ARG A 108 8.98 1.45 4.21
N MET A 109 9.33 1.08 2.98
CA MET A 109 10.73 1.20 2.52
C MET A 109 11.20 2.66 2.70
N GLY A 110 12.30 2.86 3.44
CA GLY A 110 12.86 4.17 3.75
C GLY A 110 12.23 4.94 4.92
N ASP A 111 11.11 4.45 5.48
CA ASP A 111 10.39 5.11 6.58
C ASP A 111 10.62 4.41 7.93
N GLN A 112 10.77 5.20 9.00
CA GLN A 112 10.88 4.67 10.37
C GLN A 112 9.56 4.08 10.88
N PRO A 113 9.60 3.00 11.68
CA PRO A 113 8.40 2.42 12.30
C PRO A 113 7.96 3.25 13.51
N SER A 114 6.68 3.08 13.89
CA SER A 114 6.11 3.66 15.10
C SER A 114 6.15 2.67 16.26
N VAL A 115 7.06 2.92 17.20
CA VAL A 115 7.27 2.05 18.37
C VAL A 115 6.54 2.58 19.61
N GLY A 116 6.66 3.89 19.89
CA GLY A 116 6.07 4.50 21.09
C GLY A 116 4.53 4.44 21.13
N LEU A 117 3.87 4.62 19.98
CA LEU A 117 2.42 4.49 19.88
C LEU A 117 1.97 3.05 20.17
N ALA A 118 2.71 2.05 19.67
CA ALA A 118 2.41 0.65 19.91
C ALA A 118 2.51 0.30 21.40
N GLN A 119 3.58 0.74 22.06
CA GLN A 119 3.75 0.55 23.51
C GLN A 119 2.63 1.23 24.32
N THR A 120 2.16 2.40 23.87
CA THR A 120 1.03 3.09 24.51
C THR A 120 -0.25 2.27 24.41
N LEU A 121 -0.56 1.69 23.24
CA LEU A 121 -1.73 0.83 23.05
C LEU A 121 -1.67 -0.45 23.91
N GLU A 122 -0.50 -1.08 24.00
CA GLU A 122 -0.24 -2.21 24.91
C GLU A 122 -0.50 -1.83 26.38
N LYS A 123 0.06 -0.70 26.83
CA LYS A 123 -0.07 -0.21 28.22
C LYS A 123 -1.52 0.03 28.65
N ILE A 124 -2.37 0.48 27.74
CA ILE A 124 -3.80 0.73 28.02
C ILE A 124 -4.66 -0.54 27.84
N GLY A 125 -4.05 -1.70 27.58
CA GLY A 125 -4.73 -3.01 27.58
C GLY A 125 -5.14 -3.55 26.22
N PHE A 126 -4.76 -2.94 25.09
CA PHE A 126 -5.04 -3.52 23.79
C PHE A 126 -4.12 -4.72 23.51
N THR A 127 -4.73 -5.82 23.06
CA THR A 127 -3.97 -6.96 22.52
C THR A 127 -3.51 -6.62 21.11
N MET A 128 -2.22 -6.84 20.83
CA MET A 128 -1.65 -6.62 19.50
C MET A 128 -1.19 -7.94 18.86
N GLY A 129 -1.51 -8.11 17.59
CA GLY A 129 -1.02 -9.20 16.74
C GLY A 129 -0.09 -8.68 15.65
N ARG A 130 0.55 -9.59 14.91
CA ARG A 130 1.35 -9.26 13.74
C ARG A 130 0.70 -9.80 12.48
N LEU A 131 0.53 -8.92 11.50
CA LEU A 131 0.13 -9.26 10.14
C LEU A 131 1.33 -9.08 9.21
N LYS A 132 1.33 -9.84 8.12
CA LYS A 132 2.37 -9.79 7.08
C LYS A 132 1.70 -9.58 5.73
N THR A 133 2.31 -8.74 4.91
CA THR A 133 1.90 -8.48 3.52
C THR A 133 3.15 -8.34 2.66
N GLY A 134 3.11 -8.82 1.43
CA GLY A 134 4.21 -8.68 0.47
C GLY A 134 3.88 -7.68 -0.63
N THR A 135 4.91 -7.10 -1.24
CA THR A 135 4.82 -6.22 -2.40
C THR A 135 5.80 -6.71 -3.47
N PRO A 136 5.53 -6.51 -4.77
CA PRO A 136 6.50 -6.83 -5.81
C PRO A 136 7.64 -5.81 -5.88
N PRO A 137 8.75 -6.16 -6.55
CA PRO A 137 9.71 -5.17 -7.04
C PRO A 137 9.03 -4.21 -8.04
N ARG A 138 9.57 -3.00 -8.16
CA ARG A 138 9.11 -2.00 -9.15
C ARG A 138 9.97 -2.10 -10.39
N LEU A 139 9.35 -2.06 -11.55
CA LEU A 139 10.02 -2.21 -12.84
C LEU A 139 10.06 -0.85 -13.54
N LEU A 140 11.15 -0.56 -14.25
CA LEU A 140 11.17 0.60 -15.14
C LEU A 140 10.33 0.26 -16.38
N ARG A 141 9.49 1.20 -16.81
CA ARG A 141 8.61 1.02 -17.97
C ARG A 141 9.41 0.78 -19.24
N ASP A 142 10.50 1.52 -19.41
CA ASP A 142 11.32 1.47 -20.63
C ASP A 142 12.17 0.19 -20.73
N SER A 143 12.27 -0.60 -19.66
CA SER A 143 12.96 -1.90 -19.66
C SER A 143 12.03 -3.06 -20.01
N ILE A 144 10.79 -2.80 -20.44
CA ILE A 144 9.79 -3.84 -20.71
C ILE A 144 9.50 -3.91 -22.21
N ASP A 145 9.61 -5.10 -22.79
CA ASP A 145 9.14 -5.35 -24.16
C ASP A 145 7.64 -5.65 -24.18
N PHE A 146 6.85 -4.63 -24.53
CA PHE A 146 5.40 -4.72 -24.64
C PHE A 146 4.92 -5.40 -25.94
N THR A 147 5.79 -5.63 -26.92
CA THR A 147 5.43 -6.09 -28.28
C THR A 147 4.61 -7.38 -28.27
N HIS A 148 4.89 -8.24 -27.30
CA HIS A 148 4.35 -9.58 -27.22
C HIS A 148 3.38 -9.80 -26.06
N LEU A 149 3.05 -8.74 -25.32
CA LEU A 149 2.18 -8.81 -24.16
C LEU A 149 0.72 -8.58 -24.55
N GLN A 150 -0.19 -9.24 -23.84
CA GLN A 150 -1.61 -8.99 -24.05
C GLN A 150 -1.97 -7.65 -23.43
N LYS A 151 -2.25 -6.65 -24.28
CA LYS A 151 -2.72 -5.34 -23.87
C LYS A 151 -4.20 -5.39 -23.45
N GLN A 152 -4.51 -4.82 -22.30
CA GLN A 152 -5.86 -4.63 -21.79
C GLN A 152 -6.14 -3.13 -21.68
N GLU A 153 -7.03 -2.66 -22.56
CA GLU A 153 -7.50 -1.27 -22.55
C GLU A 153 -8.54 -1.04 -21.46
N ALA A 154 -8.74 0.24 -21.13
CA ALA A 154 -9.82 0.68 -20.27
C ALA A 154 -11.21 0.40 -20.87
N ASP A 155 -12.20 0.28 -19.99
CA ASP A 155 -13.60 0.18 -20.40
C ASP A 155 -14.04 1.44 -21.16
N ASN A 156 -14.81 1.25 -22.23
CA ASN A 156 -15.43 2.33 -22.99
C ASN A 156 -16.92 2.03 -23.21
N PRO A 157 -17.86 2.76 -22.56
CA PRO A 157 -17.63 3.92 -21.69
C PRO A 157 -17.13 3.52 -20.28
N PRO A 158 -16.39 4.40 -19.59
CA PRO A 158 -15.91 4.14 -18.24
C PRO A 158 -17.04 4.39 -17.24
N VAL A 159 -17.18 3.51 -16.26
CA VAL A 159 -18.26 3.58 -15.26
C VAL A 159 -17.75 4.23 -13.98
N PRO A 160 -18.38 5.32 -13.49
CA PRO A 160 -18.02 5.93 -12.21
C PRO A 160 -18.13 4.95 -11.06
N PHE A 161 -17.21 5.05 -10.09
CA PHE A 161 -17.30 4.28 -8.85
C PHE A 161 -18.38 4.82 -7.91
N SER A 162 -18.51 6.15 -7.82
CA SER A 162 -19.51 6.81 -6.98
C SER A 162 -20.84 6.97 -7.69
N PHE A 163 -21.94 6.65 -7.00
CA PHE A 163 -23.30 6.92 -7.49
C PHE A 163 -23.64 8.42 -7.60
N LEU A 164 -22.85 9.29 -6.97
CA LEU A 164 -23.01 10.75 -7.06
C LEU A 164 -22.30 11.36 -8.27
N SER A 165 -21.43 10.59 -8.93
CA SER A 165 -20.67 11.04 -10.08
C SER A 165 -21.39 10.63 -11.35
N GLU A 166 -21.66 11.59 -12.23
CA GLU A 166 -22.30 11.33 -13.52
C GLU A 166 -21.35 10.72 -14.54
N ALA A 167 -20.05 11.03 -14.44
CA ALA A 167 -19.01 10.55 -15.36
C ALA A 167 -17.65 10.38 -14.66
N VAL A 168 -16.78 9.58 -15.28
CA VAL A 168 -15.35 9.51 -14.94
C VAL A 168 -14.66 10.72 -15.58
N TRP A 169 -13.80 11.41 -14.83
CA TRP A 169 -13.19 12.67 -15.27
C TRP A 169 -12.19 12.50 -16.43
N ILE A 170 -11.58 11.32 -16.55
CA ILE A 170 -10.61 10.98 -17.58
C ILE A 170 -11.29 10.20 -18.71
N LYS A 171 -11.01 10.59 -19.96
CA LYS A 171 -11.57 9.92 -21.12
C LYS A 171 -10.93 8.54 -21.33
N PRO A 172 -11.64 7.55 -21.88
CA PRO A 172 -11.09 6.21 -22.12
C PRO A 172 -9.78 6.20 -22.91
N GLU A 173 -9.66 7.05 -23.92
CA GLU A 173 -8.46 7.16 -24.75
C GLU A 173 -7.24 7.74 -24.02
N ASP A 174 -7.47 8.46 -22.92
CA ASP A 174 -6.41 9.04 -22.07
C ASP A 174 -6.07 8.12 -20.88
N GLN A 175 -6.80 7.01 -20.69
CA GLN A 175 -6.51 6.04 -19.64
C GLN A 175 -5.37 5.12 -20.06
N LEU A 176 -4.50 4.78 -19.10
CA LEU A 176 -3.36 3.91 -19.38
C LEU A 176 -3.78 2.44 -19.46
N PRO A 177 -3.23 1.68 -20.44
CA PRO A 177 -3.47 0.25 -20.55
C PRO A 177 -2.68 -0.53 -19.49
N CYS A 178 -3.20 -1.71 -19.16
CA CYS A 178 -2.45 -2.73 -18.41
C CYS A 178 -2.01 -3.84 -19.37
N TYR A 179 -0.97 -4.58 -19.00
CA TYR A 179 -0.44 -5.66 -19.84
C TYR A 179 -0.40 -6.97 -19.07
N LEU A 180 -0.83 -8.06 -19.69
CA LEU A 180 -0.83 -9.39 -19.09
C LEU A 180 0.34 -10.22 -19.63
N THR A 181 1.12 -10.77 -18.70
CA THR A 181 2.12 -11.82 -18.92
C THR A 181 1.93 -12.95 -17.91
N HIS A 182 2.76 -14.00 -17.98
CA HIS A 182 2.64 -15.18 -17.13
C HIS A 182 4.02 -15.63 -16.64
N THR A 183 4.06 -16.21 -15.44
CA THR A 183 5.22 -16.98 -14.99
C THR A 183 5.35 -18.27 -15.81
N ASN A 184 6.54 -18.87 -15.79
CA ASN A 184 6.86 -20.12 -16.48
C ASN A 184 7.48 -21.14 -15.51
N PRO A 185 7.73 -22.38 -15.95
CA PRO A 185 8.32 -23.42 -15.09
C PRO A 185 9.71 -23.08 -14.52
N GLU A 186 10.52 -22.30 -15.23
CA GLU A 186 11.86 -21.91 -14.76
C GLU A 186 11.78 -20.98 -13.54
N VAL A 187 10.78 -20.08 -13.51
CA VAL A 187 10.48 -19.27 -12.31
C VAL A 187 10.13 -20.15 -11.11
N GLU A 188 9.32 -21.20 -11.32
CA GLU A 188 8.97 -22.16 -10.27
C GLU A 188 10.21 -22.90 -9.74
N GLU A 189 11.11 -23.33 -10.63
CA GLU A 189 12.37 -24.00 -10.26
C GLU A 189 13.27 -23.10 -9.41
N ILE A 190 13.47 -21.83 -9.81
CA ILE A 190 14.27 -20.88 -9.04
C ILE A 190 13.65 -20.64 -7.66
N ILE A 191 12.33 -20.46 -7.59
CA ILE A 191 11.65 -20.25 -6.30
C ILE A 191 11.86 -21.46 -5.39
N GLN A 192 11.60 -22.67 -5.88
CA GLN A 192 11.73 -23.90 -5.10
C GLN A 192 13.15 -24.12 -4.60
N GLY A 193 14.16 -23.86 -5.45
CA GLY A 193 15.58 -23.96 -5.08
C GLY A 193 16.00 -22.95 -4.00
N ASN A 194 15.30 -21.82 -3.86
CA ASN A 194 15.68 -20.71 -2.98
C ASN A 194 14.75 -20.47 -1.78
N LEU A 195 13.75 -21.33 -1.53
CA LEU A 195 12.82 -21.19 -0.40
C LEU A 195 13.51 -21.09 0.97
N HIS A 196 14.67 -21.73 1.12
CA HIS A 196 15.48 -21.68 2.33
C HIS A 196 16.01 -20.27 2.65
N LEU A 197 15.95 -19.33 1.71
CA LEU A 197 16.33 -17.93 1.88
C LEU A 197 15.16 -17.01 2.23
N SER A 198 13.92 -17.53 2.33
CA SER A 198 12.74 -16.73 2.69
C SER A 198 12.35 -16.93 4.16
N ASN A 199 12.60 -15.92 5.01
CA ASN A 199 12.06 -15.91 6.38
C ASN A 199 10.53 -15.83 6.38
N HIS A 200 9.93 -15.23 5.34
CA HIS A 200 8.49 -15.16 5.19
C HIS A 200 7.85 -16.56 5.19
N ILE A 201 8.42 -17.51 4.45
CA ILE A 201 7.91 -18.89 4.40
C ILE A 201 8.20 -19.63 5.72
N LYS A 202 9.41 -19.50 6.28
CA LYS A 202 9.80 -20.21 7.51
C LYS A 202 8.98 -19.83 8.75
N GLU A 203 8.60 -18.57 8.88
CA GLU A 203 7.93 -18.05 10.08
C GLU A 203 6.39 -18.14 10.02
N THR A 204 5.80 -18.64 8.93
CA THR A 204 4.34 -18.63 8.76
C THR A 204 3.70 -19.82 9.48
N VAL A 205 3.58 -19.71 10.81
CA VAL A 205 2.77 -20.62 11.65
C VAL A 205 1.45 -19.96 12.09
N LYS A 206 1.37 -18.61 12.10
CA LYS A 206 0.19 -17.83 12.54
C LYS A 206 -0.01 -16.53 11.73
N GLY A 207 -0.09 -16.64 10.40
CA GLY A 207 -0.42 -15.51 9.50
C GLY A 207 -1.85 -15.61 8.94
N PRO A 208 -2.42 -14.51 8.38
CA PRO A 208 -3.67 -14.57 7.63
C PRO A 208 -3.59 -15.65 6.54
N ARG A 209 -4.64 -16.46 6.40
CA ARG A 209 -4.71 -17.58 5.44
C ARG A 209 -4.48 -17.20 3.97
N TYR A 210 -4.54 -15.91 3.63
CA TYR A 210 -4.49 -15.42 2.27
C TYR A 210 -3.75 -14.08 2.17
N CYS A 211 -2.43 -14.13 2.11
CA CYS A 211 -1.63 -13.04 1.55
C CYS A 211 -0.46 -13.67 0.78
N PRO A 212 -0.72 -14.27 -0.39
CA PRO A 212 0.25 -15.18 -0.96
C PRO A 212 1.26 -14.37 -1.75
N SER A 213 2.47 -14.30 -1.21
CA SER A 213 3.67 -14.05 -1.98
C SER A 213 3.76 -15.09 -3.12
N LEU A 214 4.50 -14.81 -4.19
CA LEU A 214 4.64 -15.73 -5.31
C LEU A 214 5.20 -17.08 -4.84
N GLU A 215 6.17 -17.07 -3.92
CA GLU A 215 6.72 -18.30 -3.32
C GLU A 215 5.63 -19.12 -2.63
N SER A 216 4.71 -18.46 -1.92
CA SER A 216 3.56 -19.11 -1.28
C SER A 216 2.56 -19.66 -2.29
N LYS A 217 2.37 -19.00 -3.44
CA LYS A 217 1.50 -19.47 -4.53
C LYS A 217 2.08 -20.74 -5.17
N VAL A 218 3.38 -20.72 -5.50
CA VAL A 218 4.09 -21.86 -6.10
C VAL A 218 4.03 -23.07 -5.17
N LEU A 219 4.31 -22.89 -3.87
CA LEU A 219 4.22 -23.97 -2.88
C LEU A 219 2.82 -24.58 -2.76
N ARG A 220 1.77 -23.75 -2.86
CA ARG A 220 0.39 -24.20 -2.69
C ARG A 220 -0.22 -24.77 -3.97
N PHE A 221 0.24 -24.30 -5.13
CA PHE A 221 -0.30 -24.63 -6.43
C PHE A 221 0.83 -24.97 -7.42
N PRO A 222 1.55 -26.08 -7.19
CA PRO A 222 2.69 -26.46 -8.00
C PRO A 222 2.27 -26.76 -9.45
N ASN A 223 3.22 -26.61 -10.37
CA ASN A 223 3.04 -26.84 -11.81
C ASN A 223 1.94 -25.97 -12.45
N ARG A 224 1.77 -24.74 -11.96
CA ARG A 224 0.82 -23.78 -12.53
C ARG A 224 1.54 -22.51 -12.96
N GLN A 225 1.14 -22.01 -14.13
CA GLN A 225 1.46 -20.65 -14.52
C GLN A 225 0.60 -19.67 -13.72
N HIS A 226 1.21 -18.58 -13.28
CA HIS A 226 0.55 -17.51 -12.57
C HIS A 226 0.49 -16.27 -13.46
N GLN A 227 -0.69 -15.63 -13.49
CA GLN A 227 -0.88 -14.38 -14.19
C GLN A 227 -0.13 -13.24 -13.50
N VAL A 228 0.49 -12.38 -14.31
CA VAL A 228 1.17 -11.17 -13.88
C VAL A 228 0.60 -10.00 -14.68
N TRP A 229 -0.02 -9.06 -13.97
CA TRP A 229 -0.53 -7.83 -14.56
C TRP A 229 0.51 -6.73 -14.37
N LEU A 230 1.02 -6.18 -15.48
CA LEU A 230 1.86 -5.00 -15.47
C LEU A 230 0.96 -3.76 -15.49
N GLU A 231 0.91 -3.09 -14.35
CA GLU A 231 0.04 -1.94 -14.09
C GLU A 231 0.90 -0.66 -13.97
N PRO A 232 0.63 0.40 -14.74
CA PRO A 232 1.32 1.68 -14.55
C PRO A 232 1.04 2.28 -13.16
N GLU A 233 2.07 2.74 -12.44
CA GLU A 233 1.87 3.34 -11.11
C GLU A 233 1.26 4.77 -11.18
N GLY A 234 1.25 5.40 -12.35
CA GLY A 234 0.64 6.71 -12.57
C GLY A 234 0.72 7.17 -14.02
N LEU A 235 -0.07 8.22 -14.36
CA LEU A 235 -0.09 8.83 -15.71
C LEU A 235 1.31 9.27 -16.14
N ASP A 236 2.03 9.93 -15.24
CA ASP A 236 3.35 10.52 -15.47
C ASP A 236 4.50 9.69 -14.84
N SER A 237 4.25 8.43 -14.49
CA SER A 237 5.23 7.58 -13.81
C SER A 237 5.92 6.62 -14.78
N ASP A 238 7.24 6.59 -14.79
CA ASP A 238 8.03 5.61 -15.56
C ASP A 238 8.12 4.24 -14.86
N VAL A 239 7.31 4.01 -13.81
CA VAL A 239 7.31 2.79 -13.01
C VAL A 239 6.09 1.94 -13.32
N MET A 240 6.35 0.63 -13.48
CA MET A 240 5.35 -0.41 -13.63
C MET A 240 5.32 -1.30 -12.39
N TYR A 241 4.11 -1.64 -11.95
CA TYR A 241 3.83 -2.53 -10.85
C TYR A 241 3.43 -3.91 -11.39
N PRO A 242 4.25 -4.97 -11.21
CA PRO A 242 3.93 -6.32 -11.68
C PRO A 242 3.03 -7.02 -10.65
N GLN A 243 1.74 -6.71 -10.69
CA GLN A 243 0.74 -7.29 -9.80
C GLN A 243 0.71 -8.82 -9.96
N GLY A 244 0.78 -9.50 -8.83
CA GLY A 244 0.86 -10.96 -8.75
C GLY A 244 2.24 -11.47 -8.32
N MET A 245 3.27 -10.62 -8.44
CA MET A 245 4.69 -10.93 -8.18
C MET A 245 5.19 -10.44 -6.81
N SER A 246 4.35 -10.41 -5.78
CA SER A 246 4.83 -10.08 -4.44
C SER A 246 5.90 -11.08 -4.00
N LEU A 247 7.10 -10.60 -3.70
CA LEU A 247 8.27 -11.43 -3.41
C LEU A 247 8.92 -11.01 -2.10
N THR A 248 9.56 -11.98 -1.46
CA THR A 248 10.30 -11.79 -0.21
C THR A 248 11.71 -12.39 -0.29
N LEU A 249 12.09 -13.01 -1.40
CA LEU A 249 13.43 -13.54 -1.64
C LEU A 249 14.51 -12.43 -1.69
N PRO A 250 15.81 -12.76 -1.60
CA PRO A 250 16.89 -11.79 -1.80
C PRO A 250 16.79 -11.07 -3.14
N CYS A 251 17.25 -9.82 -3.21
CA CYS A 251 17.12 -8.97 -4.39
C CYS A 251 17.68 -9.62 -5.67
N GLU A 252 18.83 -10.29 -5.60
CA GLU A 252 19.44 -10.92 -6.79
C GLU A 252 18.59 -12.08 -7.32
N ILE A 253 17.84 -12.75 -6.44
CA ILE A 253 16.92 -13.83 -6.83
C ILE A 253 15.64 -13.23 -7.40
N GLN A 254 15.14 -12.12 -6.84
CA GLN A 254 14.00 -11.42 -7.41
C GLN A 254 14.29 -10.95 -8.84
N GLU A 255 15.47 -10.37 -9.08
CA GLU A 255 15.89 -9.91 -10.42
C GLU A 255 15.92 -11.08 -11.42
N LYS A 256 16.53 -12.22 -11.05
CA LYS A 256 16.52 -13.44 -11.88
C LYS A 256 15.12 -13.95 -12.17
N ILE A 257 14.22 -13.92 -11.18
CA ILE A 257 12.82 -14.34 -11.39
C ILE A 257 12.13 -13.43 -12.39
N ILE A 258 12.35 -12.11 -12.29
CA ILE A 258 11.75 -11.13 -13.18
C ILE A 258 12.27 -11.30 -14.61
N SER A 259 13.59 -11.43 -14.80
CA SER A 259 14.22 -11.55 -16.12
C SER A 259 13.87 -12.83 -16.88
N LEU A 260 13.24 -13.81 -16.22
CA LEU A 260 12.74 -15.01 -16.88
C LEU A 260 11.31 -14.86 -17.39
N ILE A 261 10.60 -13.80 -17.01
CA ILE A 261 9.21 -13.59 -17.43
C ILE A 261 9.20 -12.92 -18.78
N ARG A 262 8.37 -13.44 -19.69
CA ARG A 262 8.21 -12.90 -21.04
C ARG A 262 7.90 -11.40 -21.01
N GLY A 263 8.70 -10.64 -21.74
CA GLY A 263 8.65 -9.19 -21.86
C GLY A 263 9.45 -8.44 -20.79
N LEU A 264 10.04 -9.14 -19.82
CA LEU A 264 10.79 -8.57 -18.70
C LEU A 264 12.27 -9.01 -18.70
N GLU A 265 12.76 -9.61 -19.78
CA GLU A 265 14.13 -10.11 -19.96
C GLU A 265 15.20 -9.00 -19.89
#